data_AF-A0A6A4I8A8-F1
#
_entry.id   AF-A0A6A4I8A8-F1
#
_cell.length_a   1.000
_cell.length_b   1.000
_cell.length_c   1.000
_cell.angle_alpha   90.00
_cell.angle_beta   90.00
_cell.angle_gamma   90.00
#
_symmetry.space_group_name_H-M   'P 1'
#
loop_
_entity.id
_entity.type
_entity.pdbx_description
1 polymer ?
#
loop_
_entity_poly.entity_id
_entity_poly.type
_entity_poly.pdbx_seq_one_letter_code
_entity_poly.pdbx_strand_id
1 'polypeptide(L)'
;MAELYKLLRAILCLSGSLIVFHALNHNRRTEVLPQESIGIHARQIQNLVTFGDSFTDPSIQSHLGKQTWPVYATGYTNTSLFQFAKGGGVCSTELIPIPFPNVSVVEAQIRNYLEFASTYKLDMEESLFTLWIGTNDLGSLGLLIGKVTEPGISVVDTTVCAVNWVEIMYNHGARNFLFQQLATPQSYSNLYWAGSRNTTEWNLMMHELSSAAKSLSTLMLQNLAHRLPGAHIGVFDSFGLFLDMFNDPKNYFNGTAPLNVTFPIRSCVCHLDSDEVICTEVESEHERDSYMWWDELHPSEQAQRIVAKEIAEVIDTGFNKWSKWLT
;
A
#
# COMPACT_ATOMS: atom_id res chain seq x y z
N MET A 1 36.18 -28.63 -32.49
CA MET A 1 35.41 -28.72 -31.23
C MET A 1 36.28 -28.93 -29.97
N ALA A 2 37.60 -28.75 -30.03
CA ALA A 2 38.48 -28.69 -28.84
C ALA A 2 39.39 -27.44 -28.80
N GLU A 3 39.31 -26.57 -29.81
CA GLU A 3 40.05 -25.29 -29.88
C GLU A 3 39.14 -24.05 -29.70
N LEU A 4 37.82 -24.23 -29.54
CA LEU A 4 36.91 -23.14 -29.17
C LEU A 4 36.78 -22.94 -27.64
N TYR A 5 37.23 -23.93 -26.86
CA TYR A 5 37.21 -23.89 -25.38
C TYR A 5 38.48 -23.29 -24.74
N LYS A 6 39.56 -23.09 -25.52
CA LYS A 6 40.78 -22.43 -25.03
C LYS A 6 40.75 -20.90 -25.19
N LEU A 7 39.90 -20.36 -26.07
CA LEU A 7 39.79 -18.91 -26.29
C LEU A 7 38.87 -18.22 -25.26
N LEU A 8 37.93 -18.93 -24.64
CA LEU A 8 37.03 -18.36 -23.61
C LEU A 8 37.60 -18.33 -22.19
N ARG A 9 38.74 -18.99 -21.92
CA ARG A 9 39.44 -18.89 -20.62
C ARG A 9 40.54 -17.81 -20.59
N ALA A 10 40.82 -17.15 -21.71
CA ALA A 10 41.82 -16.07 -21.79
C ALA A 10 41.24 -14.66 -21.55
N ILE A 11 39.91 -14.49 -21.44
CA ILE A 11 39.25 -13.19 -21.26
C ILE A 11 38.92 -12.90 -19.78
N LEU A 12 39.14 -13.83 -18.86
CA LEU A 12 38.82 -13.67 -17.42
C LEU A 12 40.04 -13.55 -16.48
N CYS A 13 41.21 -13.14 -16.97
CA CYS A 13 42.39 -12.96 -16.11
C CYS A 13 43.27 -11.71 -16.40
N LEU A 14 42.78 -10.70 -17.13
CA LEU A 14 43.53 -9.45 -17.35
C LEU A 14 42.64 -8.21 -17.29
N SER A 15 42.22 -7.83 -16.08
CA SER A 15 41.88 -6.43 -15.75
C SER A 15 41.93 -6.19 -14.23
N GLY A 16 43.02 -6.62 -13.59
CA GLY A 16 43.42 -6.15 -12.26
C GLY A 16 44.31 -4.93 -12.44
N SER A 17 43.73 -3.75 -12.68
CA SER A 17 44.46 -2.48 -12.61
C SER A 17 43.96 -1.69 -11.42
N LEU A 18 44.87 -1.57 -10.46
CA LEU A 18 44.80 -0.77 -9.25
C LEU A 18 44.55 0.70 -9.64
N ILE A 19 43.34 1.22 -9.42
CA ILE A 19 43.12 2.66 -9.37
C ILE A 19 43.22 3.06 -7.90
N VAL A 20 44.36 3.64 -7.55
CA VAL A 20 44.57 4.32 -6.27
C VAL A 20 43.80 5.63 -6.32
N PHE A 21 42.62 5.68 -5.69
CA PHE A 21 41.98 6.96 -5.38
C PHE A 21 42.71 7.59 -4.18
N HIS A 22 43.37 8.72 -4.43
CA HIS A 22 43.80 9.63 -3.38
C HIS A 22 42.57 10.10 -2.61
N ALA A 23 42.51 9.79 -1.32
CA ALA A 23 41.53 10.37 -0.40
C ALA A 23 41.86 11.85 -0.21
N LEU A 24 41.15 12.73 -0.94
CA LEU A 24 41.11 14.15 -0.62
C LEU A 24 40.10 14.35 0.52
N ASN A 25 40.66 14.56 1.70
CA ASN A 25 39.93 14.89 2.92
C ASN A 25 39.39 16.32 2.79
N HIS A 26 38.18 16.47 2.25
CA HIS A 26 37.45 17.73 2.28
C HIS A 26 36.37 17.68 3.36
N ASN A 27 36.74 18.18 4.53
CA ASN A 27 35.80 18.71 5.52
C ASN A 27 35.05 19.89 4.88
N ARG A 28 33.95 19.61 4.20
CA ARG A 28 32.92 20.60 3.90
C ARG A 28 31.68 20.18 4.66
N ARG A 29 31.38 20.89 5.75
CA ARG A 29 30.02 20.97 6.27
C ARG A 29 29.16 21.47 5.12
N THR A 30 28.37 20.58 4.53
CA THR A 30 27.24 20.99 3.70
C THR A 30 26.24 21.63 4.64
N GLU A 31 26.17 22.96 4.63
CA GLU A 31 24.95 23.64 5.06
C GLU A 31 23.82 23.12 4.16
N VAL A 32 22.93 22.33 4.77
CA VAL A 32 21.65 21.98 4.16
C VAL A 32 20.85 23.28 4.12
N LEU A 33 20.81 23.92 2.96
CA LEU A 33 19.82 24.98 2.71
C LEU A 33 18.44 24.39 2.98
N PRO A 34 17.51 25.11 3.62
CA PRO A 34 16.15 24.61 3.82
C PRO A 34 15.57 24.38 2.43
N GLN A 35 15.38 23.11 2.08
CA GLN A 35 14.57 22.76 0.93
C GLN A 35 13.18 23.31 1.24
N GLU A 36 12.70 24.29 0.48
CA GLU A 36 11.27 24.65 0.48
C GLU A 36 10.51 23.32 0.38
N SER A 37 9.64 23.03 1.35
CA SER A 37 9.04 21.71 1.45
C SER A 37 8.21 21.48 0.18
N ILE A 38 8.64 20.52 -0.63
CA ILE A 38 7.97 20.07 -1.86
C ILE A 38 6.72 19.27 -1.47
N GLY A 39 5.98 19.65 -0.43
CA GLY A 39 4.98 18.81 0.22
C GLY A 39 4.34 19.56 1.39
N ILE A 40 3.54 18.84 2.18
CA ILE A 40 2.83 19.45 3.32
C ILE A 40 3.82 19.96 4.38
N HIS A 41 3.42 21.01 5.07
CA HIS A 41 4.13 21.54 6.23
C HIS A 41 3.82 20.74 7.50
N ALA A 42 4.78 20.73 8.42
CA ALA A 42 4.61 20.14 9.75
C ALA A 42 3.34 20.67 10.44
N ARG A 43 2.45 19.76 10.87
CA ARG A 43 1.18 20.07 11.55
C ARG A 43 0.20 20.93 10.77
N GLN A 44 0.34 21.00 9.44
CA GLN A 44 -0.63 21.64 8.56
C GLN A 44 -1.99 20.93 8.58
N ILE A 45 -1.96 19.60 8.65
CA ILE A 45 -3.15 18.78 8.44
C ILE A 45 -3.97 18.67 9.72
N GLN A 46 -5.26 18.99 9.62
CA GLN A 46 -6.27 18.86 10.66
C GLN A 46 -7.32 17.78 10.33
N ASN A 47 -7.46 17.40 9.05
CA ASN A 47 -8.44 16.43 8.57
C ASN A 47 -7.76 15.32 7.76
N LEU A 48 -8.00 14.07 8.11
CA LEU A 48 -7.61 12.90 7.35
C LEU A 48 -8.82 12.35 6.58
N VAL A 49 -8.76 12.36 5.26
CA VAL A 49 -9.85 11.93 4.37
C VAL A 49 -9.43 10.67 3.62
N THR A 50 -10.08 9.54 3.91
CA THR A 50 -9.58 8.21 3.46
C THR A 50 -10.48 7.51 2.46
N PHE A 51 -9.89 7.05 1.36
CA PHE A 51 -10.51 6.22 0.32
C PHE A 51 -9.73 4.90 0.21
N GLY A 52 -10.38 3.86 -0.29
CA GLY A 52 -9.71 2.57 -0.47
C GLY A 52 -10.58 1.37 -0.15
N ASP A 53 -9.91 0.26 0.19
CA ASP A 53 -10.56 -1.03 0.46
C ASP A 53 -10.56 -1.40 1.96
N SER A 54 -10.61 -2.69 2.25
CA SER A 54 -10.64 -3.24 3.60
C SER A 54 -9.37 -2.99 4.40
N PHE A 55 -8.26 -2.59 3.78
CA PHE A 55 -7.05 -2.21 4.50
C PHE A 55 -7.24 -0.88 5.24
N THR A 56 -8.19 -0.07 4.78
CA THR A 56 -8.48 1.28 5.29
C THR A 56 -9.83 1.34 5.99
N ASP A 57 -10.84 0.59 5.56
CA ASP A 57 -12.21 0.63 6.11
C ASP A 57 -12.29 0.10 7.57
N PRO A 58 -12.54 0.96 8.57
CA PRO A 58 -12.62 0.54 9.96
C PRO A 58 -13.86 -0.31 10.27
N SER A 59 -14.89 -0.29 9.41
CA SER A 59 -16.09 -1.09 9.65
C SER A 59 -15.83 -2.60 9.52
N ILE A 60 -14.80 -3.00 8.77
CA ILE A 60 -14.45 -4.41 8.53
C ILE A 60 -13.95 -5.10 9.79
N GLN A 61 -13.26 -4.38 10.69
CA GLN A 61 -12.67 -4.98 11.89
C GLN A 61 -13.36 -4.56 13.20
N SER A 62 -14.27 -3.59 13.14
CA SER A 62 -14.95 -3.04 14.32
C SER A 62 -15.73 -4.09 15.14
N HIS A 63 -16.34 -5.08 14.49
CA HIS A 63 -17.07 -6.16 15.15
C HIS A 63 -16.16 -7.11 15.97
N LEU A 64 -14.85 -7.06 15.75
CA LEU A 64 -13.84 -7.80 16.49
C LEU A 64 -13.14 -6.95 17.56
N GLY A 65 -13.62 -5.72 17.81
CA GLY A 65 -12.99 -4.77 18.72
C GLY A 65 -11.67 -4.18 18.20
N LYS A 66 -11.32 -4.41 16.93
CA LYS A 66 -10.08 -3.94 16.31
C LYS A 66 -10.30 -2.73 15.43
N GLN A 67 -9.23 -1.98 15.20
CA GLN A 67 -9.25 -0.77 14.37
C GLN A 67 -8.26 -0.85 13.21
N THR A 68 -8.61 -0.19 12.10
CA THR A 68 -7.68 0.01 10.97
C THR A 68 -6.78 1.23 11.20
N TRP A 69 -5.71 1.34 10.40
CA TRP A 69 -4.71 2.40 10.55
C TRP A 69 -5.26 3.84 10.61
N PRO A 70 -6.36 4.25 9.93
CA PRO A 70 -6.81 5.65 9.98
C PRO A 70 -7.24 6.08 11.37
N VAL A 71 -7.89 5.19 12.12
CA VAL A 71 -8.36 5.48 13.48
C VAL A 71 -7.16 5.71 14.40
N TYR A 72 -6.15 4.84 14.32
CA TYR A 72 -4.91 5.01 15.06
C TYR A 72 -4.16 6.28 14.66
N ALA A 73 -4.03 6.56 13.37
CA ALA A 73 -3.32 7.73 12.87
C ALA A 73 -3.95 9.02 13.43
N THR A 74 -5.28 9.14 13.32
CA THR A 74 -6.00 10.30 13.88
C THR A 74 -5.92 10.39 15.41
N GLY A 75 -5.83 9.26 16.11
CA GLY A 75 -5.58 9.24 17.55
C GLY A 75 -4.18 9.74 17.92
N TYR A 76 -3.17 9.47 17.09
CA TYR A 76 -1.79 9.91 17.31
C TYR A 76 -1.59 11.41 17.02
N THR A 77 -2.27 11.94 16.01
CA THR A 77 -2.12 13.32 15.53
C THR A 77 -3.20 14.28 16.03
N ASN A 78 -4.26 13.77 16.67
CA ASN A 78 -5.44 14.53 17.07
C ASN A 78 -6.16 15.23 15.87
N THR A 79 -6.09 14.64 14.68
CA THR A 79 -6.83 15.10 13.49
C THR A 79 -8.23 14.51 13.43
N SER A 80 -9.14 15.12 12.69
CA SER A 80 -10.47 14.55 12.41
C SER A 80 -10.40 13.48 11.31
N LEU A 81 -11.16 12.39 11.44
CA LEU A 81 -11.25 11.33 10.43
C LEU A 81 -12.53 11.46 9.59
N PHE A 82 -12.38 11.49 8.26
CA PHE A 82 -13.47 11.44 7.29
C PHE A 82 -13.31 10.22 6.37
N GLN A 83 -14.09 9.17 6.63
CA GLN A 83 -13.91 7.87 6.01
C GLN A 83 -14.86 7.61 4.84
N PHE A 84 -14.31 7.24 3.69
CA PHE A 84 -15.05 6.82 2.50
C PHE A 84 -14.64 5.42 1.99
N ALA A 85 -13.52 4.88 2.48
CA ALA A 85 -13.07 3.52 2.19
C ALA A 85 -14.14 2.47 2.52
N LYS A 86 -14.20 1.41 1.69
CA LYS A 86 -15.14 0.29 1.84
C LYS A 86 -14.49 -1.05 1.57
N GLY A 87 -14.65 -2.00 2.49
CA GLY A 87 -14.17 -3.36 2.29
C GLY A 87 -14.75 -4.01 1.02
N GLY A 88 -13.90 -4.76 0.32
CA GLY A 88 -14.21 -5.29 -1.02
C GLY A 88 -14.13 -4.25 -2.14
N GLY A 89 -13.78 -2.99 -1.84
CA GLY A 89 -13.53 -1.93 -2.80
C GLY A 89 -12.58 -2.33 -3.92
N VAL A 90 -13.02 -2.21 -5.16
CA VAL A 90 -12.15 -2.13 -6.35
C VAL A 90 -12.02 -0.67 -6.76
N CYS A 91 -11.06 -0.33 -7.62
CA CYS A 91 -10.96 1.04 -8.11
C CYS A 91 -12.21 1.44 -8.90
N SER A 92 -12.62 0.61 -9.86
CA SER A 92 -13.83 0.82 -10.68
C SER A 92 -14.50 -0.50 -11.05
N THR A 93 -15.82 -0.52 -10.99
CA THR A 93 -16.61 -1.66 -11.48
C THR A 93 -16.62 -1.79 -13.00
N GLU A 94 -16.21 -0.73 -13.72
CA GLU A 94 -16.03 -0.77 -15.17
C GLU A 94 -14.77 -1.56 -15.57
N LEU A 95 -13.82 -1.77 -14.66
CA LEU A 95 -12.65 -2.61 -14.86
C LEU A 95 -12.84 -4.01 -14.26
N ILE A 96 -13.27 -4.05 -12.99
CA ILE A 96 -13.36 -5.27 -12.20
C ILE A 96 -14.81 -5.47 -11.74
N PRO A 97 -15.56 -6.40 -12.36
CA PRO A 97 -16.97 -6.57 -12.05
C PRO A 97 -17.15 -7.25 -10.68
N ILE A 98 -17.75 -6.53 -9.75
CA ILE A 98 -18.10 -7.02 -8.40
C ILE A 98 -19.62 -6.97 -8.18
N PRO A 99 -20.19 -7.92 -7.43
CA PRO A 99 -21.64 -7.98 -7.21
C PRO A 99 -22.16 -6.94 -6.19
N PHE A 100 -21.26 -6.16 -5.58
CA PHE A 100 -21.57 -5.15 -4.56
C PHE A 100 -21.04 -3.77 -4.98
N PRO A 101 -21.59 -3.12 -6.03
CA PRO A 101 -20.99 -1.94 -6.66
C PRO A 101 -20.89 -0.70 -5.76
N ASN A 102 -21.61 -0.65 -4.63
CA ASN A 102 -21.60 0.49 -3.71
C ASN A 102 -20.32 0.63 -2.87
N VAL A 103 -19.25 -0.11 -3.20
CA VAL A 103 -17.96 -0.06 -2.52
C VAL A 103 -16.81 0.43 -3.41
N SER A 104 -17.00 0.57 -4.73
CA SER A 104 -15.91 0.97 -5.63
C SER A 104 -15.50 2.43 -5.44
N VAL A 105 -14.23 2.75 -5.70
CA VAL A 105 -13.70 4.09 -5.49
C VAL A 105 -14.39 5.10 -6.40
N VAL A 106 -14.37 4.86 -7.71
CA VAL A 106 -14.85 5.82 -8.72
C VAL A 106 -16.36 6.02 -8.66
N GLU A 107 -17.14 4.93 -8.67
CA GLU A 107 -18.61 5.04 -8.79
C GLU A 107 -19.31 5.31 -7.45
N ALA A 108 -18.72 4.88 -6.33
CA ALA A 108 -19.36 4.97 -5.02
C ALA A 108 -18.65 5.90 -4.03
N GLN A 109 -17.37 5.68 -3.73
CA GLN A 109 -16.70 6.42 -2.66
C GLN A 109 -16.53 7.91 -3.00
N ILE A 110 -16.11 8.24 -4.23
CA ILE A 110 -16.03 9.64 -4.70
C ILE A 110 -17.41 10.30 -4.66
N ARG A 111 -18.46 9.63 -5.16
CA ARG A 111 -19.84 10.15 -5.11
C ARG A 111 -20.28 10.45 -3.67
N ASN A 112 -20.06 9.51 -2.76
CA ASN A 112 -20.40 9.69 -1.34
C ASN A 112 -19.62 10.86 -0.70
N TYR A 113 -18.35 11.04 -1.06
CA TYR A 113 -17.58 12.21 -0.64
C TYR A 113 -18.15 13.51 -1.19
N LEU A 114 -18.51 13.57 -2.47
CA LEU A 114 -19.07 14.79 -3.08
C LEU A 114 -20.43 15.15 -2.47
N GLU A 115 -21.25 14.15 -2.15
CA GLU A 115 -22.49 14.35 -1.40
C GLU A 115 -22.22 14.93 0.00
N PHE A 116 -21.28 14.34 0.74
CA PHE A 116 -20.85 14.88 2.03
C PHE A 116 -20.32 16.32 1.89
N ALA A 117 -19.42 16.57 0.94
CA ALA A 117 -18.77 17.86 0.71
C ALA A 117 -19.74 18.95 0.21
N SER A 118 -20.92 18.57 -0.29
CA SER A 118 -21.98 19.52 -0.62
C SER A 118 -22.58 20.17 0.63
N THR A 119 -22.58 19.45 1.76
CA THR A 119 -23.17 19.87 3.03
C THR A 119 -22.12 20.32 4.03
N TYR A 120 -20.99 19.62 4.11
CA TYR A 120 -19.91 19.87 5.06
C TYR A 120 -18.65 20.31 4.31
N LYS A 121 -18.24 21.56 4.51
CA LYS A 121 -17.04 22.10 3.86
C LYS A 121 -15.82 21.81 4.73
N LEU A 122 -14.93 20.96 4.21
CA LEU A 122 -13.58 20.81 4.74
C LEU A 122 -12.70 21.96 4.25
N ASP A 123 -11.72 22.35 5.06
CA ASP A 123 -10.63 23.19 4.57
C ASP A 123 -9.67 22.31 3.77
N MET A 124 -9.54 22.58 2.47
CA MET A 124 -8.73 21.76 1.56
C MET A 124 -7.23 21.91 1.81
N GLU A 125 -6.79 23.04 2.37
CA GLU A 125 -5.39 23.27 2.71
C GLU A 125 -5.00 22.49 3.98
N GLU A 126 -5.94 22.27 4.89
CA GLU A 126 -5.73 21.49 6.12
C GLU A 126 -6.19 20.03 6.00
N SER A 127 -6.62 19.58 4.82
CA SER A 127 -7.10 18.21 4.60
C SER A 127 -6.11 17.39 3.81
N LEU A 128 -5.74 16.21 4.33
CA LEU A 128 -4.95 15.20 3.65
C LEU A 128 -5.85 14.10 3.09
N PHE A 129 -5.86 13.97 1.77
CA PHE A 129 -6.59 12.93 1.05
C PHE A 129 -5.67 11.74 0.79
N THR A 130 -6.10 10.54 1.18
CA THR A 130 -5.31 9.32 0.97
C THR A 130 -6.13 8.22 0.35
N LEU A 131 -5.47 7.46 -0.53
CA LEU A 131 -6.04 6.33 -1.23
C LEU A 131 -5.13 5.12 -1.03
N TRP A 132 -5.70 4.01 -0.57
CA TRP A 132 -5.08 2.69 -0.58
C TRP A 132 -6.01 1.67 -1.23
N ILE A 133 -5.75 1.35 -2.49
CA ILE A 133 -6.61 0.52 -3.32
C ILE A 133 -5.76 -0.39 -4.22
N GLY A 134 -6.37 -1.46 -4.72
CA GLY A 134 -5.76 -2.37 -5.69
C GLY A 134 -5.70 -3.82 -5.21
N THR A 135 -5.90 -4.08 -3.92
CA THR A 135 -5.85 -5.44 -3.36
C THR A 135 -6.87 -6.35 -4.05
N ASN A 136 -8.09 -5.84 -4.22
CA ASN A 136 -9.17 -6.55 -4.88
C ASN A 136 -9.01 -6.57 -6.41
N ASP A 137 -8.51 -5.47 -6.99
CA ASP A 137 -8.27 -5.35 -8.43
C ASP A 137 -7.23 -6.35 -8.94
N LEU A 138 -6.12 -6.48 -8.21
CA LEU A 138 -5.07 -7.43 -8.54
C LEU A 138 -5.40 -8.84 -8.05
N GLY A 139 -6.08 -8.97 -6.92
CA GLY A 139 -6.30 -10.22 -6.20
C GLY A 139 -7.43 -11.11 -6.73
N SER A 140 -8.05 -11.86 -5.82
CA SER A 140 -9.05 -12.89 -6.14
C SER A 140 -10.38 -12.35 -6.69
N LEU A 141 -10.58 -11.04 -6.72
CA LEU A 141 -11.74 -10.42 -7.36
C LEU A 141 -11.49 -9.97 -8.81
N GLY A 142 -10.23 -9.95 -9.27
CA GLY A 142 -9.85 -9.29 -10.51
C GLY A 142 -8.80 -10.00 -11.35
N LEU A 143 -7.70 -9.29 -11.64
CA LEU A 143 -6.73 -9.63 -12.70
C LEU A 143 -6.13 -11.02 -12.57
N LEU A 144 -5.75 -11.41 -11.36
CA LEU A 144 -5.11 -12.69 -11.07
C LEU A 144 -5.91 -13.90 -11.55
N ILE A 145 -7.22 -13.73 -11.71
CA ILE A 145 -8.15 -14.80 -12.05
C ILE A 145 -8.87 -14.52 -13.38
N GLY A 146 -8.43 -13.48 -14.10
CA GLY A 146 -9.03 -13.04 -15.35
C GLY A 146 -10.45 -12.48 -15.21
N LYS A 147 -10.87 -12.08 -14.01
CA LYS A 147 -12.21 -11.52 -13.79
C LYS A 147 -12.20 -10.02 -14.08
N VAL A 148 -12.27 -9.71 -15.36
CA VAL A 148 -12.30 -8.34 -15.91
C VAL A 148 -13.54 -8.15 -16.78
N THR A 149 -13.95 -6.91 -17.01
CA THR A 149 -15.10 -6.58 -17.85
C THR A 149 -14.86 -6.85 -19.33
N GLU A 150 -13.64 -6.58 -19.82
CA GLU A 150 -13.26 -6.72 -21.23
C GLU A 150 -11.88 -7.37 -21.39
N PRO A 151 -11.65 -8.13 -22.48
CA PRO A 151 -10.33 -8.67 -22.79
C PRO A 151 -9.28 -7.56 -22.94
N GLY A 152 -8.09 -7.78 -22.35
CA GLY A 152 -6.95 -6.86 -22.44
C GLY A 152 -6.79 -5.90 -21.27
N ILE A 153 -7.76 -5.83 -20.36
CA ILE A 153 -7.60 -5.12 -19.08
C ILE A 153 -6.44 -5.73 -18.30
N SER A 154 -5.57 -4.87 -17.80
CA SER A 154 -4.28 -5.21 -17.21
C SER A 154 -3.99 -4.42 -15.94
N VAL A 155 -2.83 -4.68 -15.34
CA VAL A 155 -2.32 -3.88 -14.20
C VAL A 155 -2.14 -2.40 -14.55
N VAL A 156 -1.96 -2.07 -15.83
CA VAL A 156 -1.87 -0.67 -16.29
C VAL A 156 -3.21 0.02 -16.06
N ASP A 157 -4.32 -0.60 -16.46
CA ASP A 157 -5.65 0.00 -16.40
C ASP A 157 -6.12 0.22 -14.95
N THR A 158 -5.91 -0.77 -14.09
CA THR A 158 -6.24 -0.66 -12.66
C THR A 158 -5.37 0.40 -11.97
N THR A 159 -4.09 0.51 -12.36
CA THR A 159 -3.20 1.56 -11.85
C THR A 159 -3.59 2.95 -12.36
N VAL A 160 -3.97 3.08 -13.63
CA VAL A 160 -4.48 4.35 -14.20
C VAL A 160 -5.73 4.78 -13.46
N CYS A 161 -6.67 3.88 -13.21
CA CYS A 161 -7.87 4.16 -12.42
C CYS A 161 -7.50 4.73 -11.04
N ALA A 162 -6.60 4.05 -10.31
CA ALA A 162 -6.19 4.49 -8.98
C ALA A 162 -5.49 5.85 -9.00
N VAL A 163 -4.59 6.10 -9.95
CA VAL A 163 -3.88 7.39 -10.07
C VAL A 163 -4.83 8.51 -10.49
N ASN A 164 -5.80 8.24 -11.37
CA ASN A 164 -6.77 9.23 -11.85
C ASN A 164 -7.66 9.78 -10.74
N TRP A 165 -7.83 9.04 -9.63
CA TRP A 165 -8.49 9.56 -8.42
C TRP A 165 -7.87 10.88 -7.94
N VAL A 166 -6.55 11.07 -8.06
CA VAL A 166 -5.88 12.33 -7.67
C VAL A 166 -6.38 13.50 -8.52
N GLU A 167 -6.44 13.33 -9.85
CA GLU A 167 -6.91 14.36 -10.78
C GLU A 167 -8.39 14.67 -10.57
N ILE A 168 -9.23 13.65 -10.36
CA ILE A 168 -10.65 13.82 -10.04
C ILE A 168 -10.82 14.66 -8.76
N MET A 169 -10.16 14.27 -7.68
CA MET A 169 -10.28 14.96 -6.38
C MET A 169 -9.69 16.37 -6.43
N TYR A 170 -8.60 16.59 -7.16
CA TYR A 170 -8.02 17.91 -7.39
C TYR A 170 -8.99 18.86 -8.08
N ASN A 171 -9.71 18.37 -9.10
CA ASN A 171 -10.75 19.13 -9.80
C ASN A 171 -11.93 19.49 -8.87
N HIS A 172 -12.10 18.75 -7.78
CA HIS A 172 -13.05 19.05 -6.70
C HIS A 172 -12.45 19.82 -5.52
N GLY A 173 -11.25 20.37 -5.68
CA GLY A 173 -10.63 21.31 -4.74
C GLY A 173 -9.61 20.71 -3.79
N ALA A 174 -9.43 19.39 -3.75
CA ALA A 174 -8.41 18.78 -2.90
C ALA A 174 -6.99 19.22 -3.31
N ARG A 175 -6.10 19.41 -2.34
CA ARG A 175 -4.72 19.88 -2.58
C ARG A 175 -3.65 18.98 -2.02
N ASN A 176 -3.86 18.35 -0.86
CA ASN A 176 -2.87 17.46 -0.27
C ASN A 176 -3.24 15.99 -0.48
N PHE A 177 -2.37 15.25 -1.15
CA PHE A 177 -2.57 13.84 -1.49
C PHE A 177 -1.46 12.96 -0.93
N LEU A 178 -1.82 11.83 -0.32
CA LEU A 178 -0.89 10.77 0.06
C LEU A 178 -1.37 9.44 -0.52
N PHE A 179 -0.81 9.06 -1.68
CA PHE A 179 -1.15 7.83 -2.39
C PHE A 179 -0.36 6.65 -1.80
N GLN A 180 -1.06 5.62 -1.32
CA GLN A 180 -0.42 4.44 -0.73
C GLN A 180 -0.20 3.34 -1.76
N GLN A 181 1.02 2.82 -1.82
CA GLN A 181 1.37 1.74 -2.73
C GLN A 181 0.88 0.39 -2.21
N LEU A 182 0.45 -0.47 -3.12
CA LEU A 182 -0.14 -1.75 -2.74
C LEU A 182 0.86 -2.65 -2.01
N ALA A 183 0.45 -3.26 -0.90
CA ALA A 183 1.16 -4.35 -0.26
C ALA A 183 0.27 -5.60 -0.25
N THR A 184 0.82 -6.77 -0.54
CA THR A 184 0.04 -8.03 -0.60
C THR A 184 0.68 -9.11 0.24
N PRO A 185 -0.11 -9.93 0.96
CA PRO A 185 0.43 -11.05 1.73
C PRO A 185 0.97 -12.16 0.83
N GLN A 186 1.77 -13.05 1.42
CA GLN A 186 2.03 -14.36 0.82
C GLN A 186 0.75 -15.20 0.83
N SER A 187 0.53 -15.89 -0.27
CA SER A 187 -0.69 -16.63 -0.52
C SER A 187 -0.55 -18.10 -0.14
N TYR A 188 -1.64 -18.66 0.38
CA TYR A 188 -1.83 -20.09 0.68
C TYR A 188 -3.32 -20.47 0.56
N SER A 189 -3.70 -21.76 0.65
CA SER A 189 -5.12 -22.17 0.56
C SER A 189 -5.92 -21.57 1.72
N ASN A 190 -6.93 -20.75 1.42
CA ASN A 190 -7.60 -19.94 2.43
C ASN A 190 -9.05 -19.59 2.08
N LEU A 191 -9.72 -18.82 2.96
CA LEU A 191 -11.11 -18.38 2.78
C LEU A 191 -11.33 -17.47 1.57
N TYR A 192 -10.33 -16.66 1.20
CA TYR A 192 -10.41 -15.78 0.02
C TYR A 192 -10.09 -16.51 -1.28
N TRP A 193 -9.50 -17.70 -1.18
CA TRP A 193 -9.15 -18.56 -2.30
C TRP A 193 -9.07 -20.05 -1.90
N ALA A 194 -10.16 -20.77 -2.16
CA ALA A 194 -10.26 -22.20 -1.91
C ALA A 194 -9.96 -23.07 -3.15
N GLY A 195 -9.64 -22.48 -4.31
CA GLY A 195 -9.41 -23.23 -5.55
C GLY A 195 -8.01 -23.85 -5.64
N SER A 196 -7.90 -25.04 -6.27
CA SER A 196 -6.63 -25.71 -6.51
C SER A 196 -5.73 -24.85 -7.39
N ARG A 197 -4.46 -24.69 -7.01
CA ARG A 197 -3.48 -23.86 -7.72
C ARG A 197 -2.05 -24.20 -7.36
N ASN A 198 -1.12 -23.73 -8.18
CA ASN A 198 0.29 -23.67 -7.82
C ASN A 198 0.55 -22.45 -6.93
N THR A 199 0.73 -22.68 -5.63
CA THR A 199 0.98 -21.63 -4.64
C THR A 199 2.23 -20.80 -4.95
N THR A 200 3.28 -21.42 -5.50
CA THR A 200 4.53 -20.72 -5.84
C THR A 200 4.30 -19.76 -6.99
N GLU A 201 3.72 -20.23 -8.09
CA GLU A 201 3.40 -19.42 -9.26
C GLU A 201 2.48 -18.24 -8.89
N TRP A 202 1.48 -18.49 -8.07
CA TRP A 202 0.59 -17.45 -7.59
C TRP A 202 1.31 -16.37 -6.76
N ASN A 203 2.18 -16.77 -5.85
CA ASN A 203 2.97 -15.83 -5.05
C ASN A 203 3.87 -14.96 -5.93
N LEU A 204 4.50 -15.58 -6.94
CA LEU A 204 5.27 -14.85 -7.94
C LEU A 204 4.38 -13.89 -8.73
N MET A 205 3.21 -14.33 -9.19
CA MET A 205 2.30 -13.48 -9.96
C MET A 205 1.78 -12.28 -9.15
N MET A 206 1.39 -12.48 -7.90
CA MET A 206 0.97 -11.39 -7.01
C MET A 206 2.11 -10.41 -6.72
N HIS A 207 3.33 -10.91 -6.53
CA HIS A 207 4.51 -10.07 -6.37
C HIS A 207 4.79 -9.23 -7.62
N GLU A 208 4.76 -9.84 -8.80
CA GLU A 208 4.98 -9.14 -10.07
C GLU A 208 3.89 -8.10 -10.34
N LEU A 209 2.61 -8.43 -10.11
CA LEU A 209 1.49 -7.49 -10.29
C LEU A 209 1.61 -6.31 -9.32
N SER A 210 1.87 -6.54 -8.04
CA SER A 210 2.02 -5.48 -7.04
C SER A 210 3.27 -4.61 -7.28
N SER A 211 4.39 -5.22 -7.65
CA SER A 211 5.64 -4.52 -8.02
C SER A 211 5.46 -3.66 -9.29
N ALA A 212 4.75 -4.18 -10.29
CA ALA A 212 4.39 -3.44 -11.49
C ALA A 212 3.48 -2.26 -11.15
N ALA A 213 2.41 -2.46 -10.38
CA ALA A 213 1.51 -1.40 -9.95
C ALA A 213 2.23 -0.30 -9.14
N LYS A 214 3.16 -0.68 -8.26
CA LYS A 214 4.04 0.26 -7.52
C LYS A 214 4.84 1.14 -8.48
N SER A 215 5.52 0.52 -9.45
CA SER A 215 6.39 1.23 -10.40
C SER A 215 5.59 2.12 -11.34
N LEU A 216 4.47 1.61 -11.87
CA LEU A 216 3.56 2.34 -12.75
C LEU A 216 2.95 3.54 -12.04
N SER A 217 2.39 3.36 -10.85
CA SER A 217 1.77 4.45 -10.07
C SER A 217 2.79 5.56 -9.77
N THR A 218 4.03 5.21 -9.41
CA THR A 218 5.10 6.18 -9.17
C THR A 218 5.36 7.07 -10.38
N LEU A 219 5.53 6.46 -11.57
CA LEU A 219 5.80 7.19 -12.81
C LEU A 219 4.60 8.02 -13.26
N MET A 220 3.39 7.47 -13.16
CA MET A 220 2.16 8.16 -13.52
C MET A 220 1.90 9.36 -12.61
N LEU A 221 2.13 9.22 -11.30
CA LEU A 221 2.01 10.33 -10.33
C LEU A 221 3.06 11.42 -10.56
N GLN A 222 4.31 11.05 -10.87
CA GLN A 222 5.35 12.03 -11.25
C GLN A 222 4.92 12.86 -12.46
N ASN A 223 4.40 12.19 -13.49
CA ASN A 223 3.90 12.87 -14.67
C ASN A 223 2.64 13.72 -14.38
N LEU A 224 1.76 13.25 -13.51
CA LEU A 224 0.55 13.99 -13.10
C LEU A 224 0.89 15.23 -12.28
N ALA A 225 1.86 15.16 -11.38
CA ALA A 225 2.18 16.25 -10.46
C ALA A 225 2.53 17.57 -11.17
N HIS A 226 3.24 17.50 -12.29
CA HIS A 226 3.55 18.66 -13.12
C HIS A 226 2.31 19.34 -13.75
N ARG A 227 1.16 18.67 -13.78
CA ARG A 227 -0.09 19.16 -14.37
C ARG A 227 -1.07 19.72 -13.34
N LEU A 228 -0.80 19.56 -12.04
CA LEU A 228 -1.70 19.93 -10.95
C LEU A 228 -1.08 21.06 -10.09
N PRO A 229 -1.10 22.32 -10.56
CA PRO A 229 -0.46 23.42 -9.86
C PRO A 229 -1.04 23.65 -8.47
N GLY A 230 -0.17 23.77 -7.47
CA GLY A 230 -0.56 23.97 -6.07
C GLY A 230 -1.06 22.69 -5.38
N ALA A 231 -1.02 21.52 -6.03
CA ALA A 231 -1.24 20.26 -5.35
C ALA A 231 0.07 19.77 -4.70
N HIS A 232 -0.04 19.26 -3.48
CA HIS A 232 1.00 18.49 -2.81
C HIS A 232 0.74 17.00 -3.01
N ILE A 233 1.59 16.33 -3.78
CA ILE A 233 1.37 14.92 -4.14
C ILE A 233 2.47 14.05 -3.54
N GLY A 234 2.12 13.30 -2.49
CA GLY A 234 2.98 12.35 -1.83
C GLY A 234 2.67 10.91 -2.25
N VAL A 235 3.73 10.11 -2.37
CA VAL A 235 3.65 8.65 -2.42
C VAL A 235 4.09 8.10 -1.07
N PHE A 236 3.27 7.23 -0.47
CA PHE A 236 3.63 6.46 0.70
C PHE A 236 3.93 5.01 0.29
N ASP A 237 5.18 4.58 0.49
CA ASP A 237 5.69 3.26 0.08
C ASP A 237 5.26 2.18 1.07
N SER A 238 3.95 1.95 1.17
CA SER A 238 3.37 0.83 1.94
C SER A 238 3.92 -0.52 1.47
N PHE A 239 4.22 -0.68 0.17
CA PHE A 239 4.90 -1.86 -0.35
C PHE A 239 6.26 -2.09 0.34
N GLY A 240 7.11 -1.06 0.35
CA GLY A 240 8.44 -1.09 0.95
C GLY A 240 8.39 -1.25 2.47
N LEU A 241 7.45 -0.59 3.13
CA LEU A 241 7.21 -0.74 4.56
C LEU A 241 6.86 -2.19 4.92
N PHE A 242 5.92 -2.81 4.22
CA PHE A 242 5.55 -4.21 4.46
C PHE A 242 6.70 -5.18 4.13
N LEU A 243 7.49 -4.89 3.09
CA LEU A 243 8.69 -5.67 2.79
C LEU A 243 9.73 -5.57 3.93
N ASP A 244 9.87 -4.41 4.55
CA ASP A 244 10.77 -4.20 5.69
C ASP A 244 10.26 -4.89 6.96
N MET A 245 8.95 -4.87 7.21
CA MET A 245 8.32 -5.68 8.27
C MET A 245 8.58 -7.17 8.07
N PHE A 246 8.51 -7.65 6.82
CA PHE A 246 8.75 -9.05 6.48
C PHE A 246 10.21 -9.46 6.70
N ASN A 247 11.17 -8.63 6.26
CA ASN A 247 12.60 -8.94 6.34
C ASN A 247 13.19 -8.73 7.73
N ASP A 248 12.72 -7.72 8.47
CA ASP A 248 13.25 -7.33 9.79
C ASP A 248 12.15 -7.20 10.86
N PRO A 249 11.35 -8.25 11.13
CA PRO A 249 10.15 -8.18 11.96
C PRO A 249 10.38 -7.72 13.39
N LYS A 250 11.58 -7.94 13.94
CA LYS A 250 11.96 -7.53 15.30
C LYS A 250 11.91 -6.02 15.55
N ASN A 251 11.93 -5.22 14.48
CA ASN A 251 11.84 -3.76 14.57
C ASN A 251 10.40 -3.26 14.68
N TYR A 252 9.42 -4.15 14.45
CA TYR A 252 8.03 -3.80 14.17
C TYR A 252 7.06 -4.50 15.12
N PHE A 253 7.29 -5.77 15.38
CA PHE A 253 6.41 -6.62 16.17
C PHE A 253 6.98 -6.82 17.58
N ASN A 254 6.12 -6.63 18.58
CA ASN A 254 6.50 -6.56 19.99
C ASN A 254 5.63 -7.46 20.88
N GLY A 255 4.93 -8.42 20.29
CA GLY A 255 4.17 -9.41 21.04
C GLY A 255 5.04 -10.42 21.79
N THR A 256 4.37 -11.26 22.56
CA THR A 256 4.97 -12.23 23.49
C THR A 256 5.24 -13.61 22.87
N ALA A 257 4.75 -13.85 21.65
CA ALA A 257 5.00 -15.08 20.90
C ALA A 257 6.20 -14.93 19.95
N PRO A 258 6.73 -16.01 19.37
CA PRO A 258 7.66 -15.92 18.26
C PRO A 258 7.08 -15.08 17.12
N LEU A 259 7.89 -14.21 16.53
CA LEU A 259 7.45 -13.30 15.46
C LEU A 259 7.05 -14.10 14.22
N ASN A 260 5.93 -13.73 13.60
CA ASN A 260 5.37 -14.45 12.46
C ASN A 260 4.91 -13.50 11.35
N VAL A 261 5.57 -13.59 10.20
CA VAL A 261 5.29 -12.75 9.02
C VAL A 261 4.63 -13.51 7.88
N THR A 262 4.43 -14.83 8.04
CA THR A 262 3.92 -15.72 6.98
C THR A 262 2.54 -16.28 7.28
N PHE A 263 2.29 -16.67 8.53
CA PHE A 263 0.99 -17.21 8.95
C PHE A 263 0.22 -16.16 9.75
N PRO A 264 -1.07 -15.97 9.47
CA PRO A 264 -1.86 -14.97 10.16
C PRO A 264 -2.33 -15.45 11.53
N ILE A 265 -2.81 -14.49 12.33
CA ILE A 265 -3.43 -14.71 13.63
C ILE A 265 -4.63 -15.65 13.52
N ARG A 266 -5.50 -15.40 12.55
CA ARG A 266 -6.66 -16.20 12.21
C ARG A 266 -6.39 -16.90 10.88
N SER A 267 -6.18 -18.20 10.92
CA SER A 267 -5.92 -19.01 9.73
C SER A 267 -7.02 -20.03 9.55
N CYS A 268 -7.69 -19.96 8.41
CA CYS A 268 -8.75 -20.85 7.98
C CYS A 268 -8.28 -21.68 6.78
N VAL A 269 -8.26 -23.00 6.95
CA VAL A 269 -7.92 -23.93 5.87
C VAL A 269 -9.21 -24.47 5.27
N CYS A 270 -9.40 -24.19 3.97
CA CYS A 270 -10.45 -24.78 3.17
C CYS A 270 -9.90 -26.05 2.49
N HIS A 271 -10.60 -27.17 2.65
CA HIS A 271 -10.27 -28.42 1.96
C HIS A 271 -10.93 -28.45 0.58
N LEU A 272 -10.17 -28.77 -0.47
CA LEU A 272 -10.65 -28.75 -1.85
C LEU A 272 -11.83 -29.71 -2.11
N ASP A 273 -11.94 -30.78 -1.33
CA ASP A 273 -12.93 -31.84 -1.52
C ASP A 273 -14.04 -31.83 -0.46
N SER A 274 -14.13 -30.79 0.38
CA SER A 274 -15.16 -30.68 1.41
C SER A 274 -15.55 -29.24 1.71
N ASP A 275 -16.82 -29.03 2.05
CA ASP A 275 -17.30 -27.73 2.55
C ASP A 275 -16.82 -27.40 3.99
N GLU A 276 -15.97 -28.25 4.57
CA GLU A 276 -15.40 -28.03 5.90
C GLU A 276 -14.31 -26.94 5.85
N VAL A 277 -14.50 -25.90 6.66
CA VAL A 277 -13.52 -24.85 6.91
C VAL A 277 -13.06 -24.95 8.36
N ILE A 278 -11.79 -25.25 8.56
CA ILE A 278 -11.18 -25.31 9.89
C ILE A 278 -10.41 -24.02 10.13
N CYS A 279 -10.88 -23.22 11.08
CA CYS A 279 -10.22 -21.99 11.50
C CYS A 279 -9.50 -22.17 12.83
N THR A 280 -8.28 -21.63 12.90
CA THR A 280 -7.50 -21.47 14.13
C THR A 280 -7.29 -19.99 14.38
N GLU A 281 -7.27 -19.58 15.65
CA GLU A 281 -7.03 -18.19 16.03
C GLU A 281 -6.11 -18.13 17.25
N VAL A 282 -5.12 -17.24 17.23
CA VAL A 282 -4.33 -16.94 18.43
C VAL A 282 -5.21 -16.19 19.42
N GLU A 283 -5.51 -16.77 20.57
CA GLU A 283 -6.45 -16.19 21.54
C GLU A 283 -5.86 -14.98 22.28
N SER A 284 -4.59 -15.05 22.68
CA SER A 284 -3.93 -14.02 23.48
C SER A 284 -3.68 -12.74 22.68
N GLU A 285 -4.27 -11.63 23.10
CA GLU A 285 -4.02 -10.31 22.49
C GLU A 285 -2.54 -9.93 22.52
N HIS A 286 -1.82 -10.28 23.59
CA HIS A 286 -0.39 -10.02 23.71
C HIS A 286 0.45 -10.88 22.76
N GLU A 287 -0.03 -12.02 22.30
CA GLU A 287 0.66 -12.84 21.32
C GLU A 287 0.41 -12.32 19.89
N ARG A 288 -0.79 -11.78 19.61
CA ARG A 288 -1.19 -11.23 18.31
C ARG A 288 -0.27 -10.12 17.82
N ASP A 289 0.34 -9.36 18.72
CA ASP A 289 1.32 -8.31 18.40
C ASP A 289 2.66 -8.83 17.85
N SER A 290 2.82 -10.17 17.80
CA SER A 290 3.96 -10.84 17.16
C SER A 290 3.72 -11.11 15.66
N TYR A 291 2.50 -10.86 15.16
CA TYR A 291 2.06 -11.29 13.84
C TYR A 291 1.92 -10.10 12.88
N MET A 292 2.29 -10.30 11.62
CA MET A 292 2.13 -9.31 10.55
C MET A 292 0.71 -9.29 9.94
N TRP A 293 0.02 -10.44 9.94
CA TRP A 293 -1.26 -10.62 9.26
C TRP A 293 -2.36 -11.03 10.25
N TRP A 294 -3.55 -10.44 10.09
CA TRP A 294 -4.73 -10.79 10.87
C TRP A 294 -5.37 -12.07 10.34
N ASP A 295 -5.65 -12.09 9.04
CA ASP A 295 -6.13 -13.23 8.29
C ASP A 295 -5.31 -13.36 7.00
N GLU A 296 -5.78 -14.13 6.04
CA GLU A 296 -4.99 -14.46 4.85
C GLU A 296 -4.89 -13.33 3.82
N LEU A 297 -5.49 -12.18 4.14
CA LEU A 297 -5.48 -10.99 3.31
C LEU A 297 -5.10 -9.74 4.11
N HIS A 298 -5.67 -9.55 5.29
CA HIS A 298 -5.66 -8.29 6.02
C HIS A 298 -4.45 -8.16 6.95
N PRO A 299 -3.81 -6.99 7.02
CA PRO A 299 -2.76 -6.72 8.00
C PRO A 299 -3.26 -6.91 9.44
N SER A 300 -2.38 -7.38 10.32
CA SER A 300 -2.67 -7.46 11.76
C SER A 300 -2.89 -6.05 12.33
N GLU A 301 -3.52 -5.96 13.49
CA GLU A 301 -3.66 -4.68 14.19
C GLU A 301 -2.32 -4.04 14.51
N GLN A 302 -1.29 -4.84 14.82
CA GLN A 302 0.06 -4.32 15.00
C GLN A 302 0.65 -3.76 13.70
N ALA A 303 0.48 -4.43 12.56
CA ALA A 303 0.86 -3.89 11.26
C ALA A 303 0.10 -2.60 10.93
N GLN A 304 -1.20 -2.54 11.22
CA GLN A 304 -2.03 -1.34 11.07
C GLN A 304 -1.53 -0.19 11.96
N ARG A 305 -1.14 -0.46 13.22
CA ARG A 305 -0.53 0.55 14.12
C ARG A 305 0.79 1.09 13.59
N ILE A 306 1.59 0.26 12.91
CA ILE A 306 2.84 0.69 12.28
C ILE A 306 2.54 1.63 11.10
N VAL A 307 1.63 1.26 10.19
CA VAL A 307 1.19 2.15 9.09
C VAL A 307 0.69 3.48 9.66
N ALA A 308 -0.15 3.42 10.69
CA ALA A 308 -0.69 4.59 11.37
C ALA A 308 0.40 5.49 11.96
N LYS A 309 1.40 4.91 12.63
CA LYS A 309 2.53 5.65 13.19
C LYS A 309 3.32 6.37 12.11
N GLU A 310 3.62 5.69 11.01
CA GLU A 310 4.40 6.25 9.91
C GLU A 310 3.63 7.37 9.19
N ILE A 311 2.32 7.21 8.96
CA ILE A 311 1.50 8.29 8.38
C ILE A 311 1.30 9.45 9.37
N ALA A 312 1.17 9.16 10.67
CA ALA A 312 1.12 10.19 11.70
C ALA A 312 2.41 11.04 11.72
N GLU A 313 3.59 10.41 11.57
CA GLU A 313 4.85 11.13 11.45
C GLU A 313 4.87 12.07 10.23
N VAL A 314 4.33 11.63 9.09
CA VAL A 314 4.17 12.48 7.90
C VAL A 314 3.26 13.67 8.18
N ILE A 315 2.12 13.46 8.85
CA ILE A 315 1.19 14.55 9.23
C ILE A 315 1.87 15.57 10.17
N ASP A 316 2.62 15.08 11.16
CA ASP A 316 3.23 15.93 12.18
C ASP A 316 4.46 16.70 11.68
N THR A 317 5.23 16.10 10.78
CA THR A 317 6.57 16.62 10.39
C THR A 317 6.67 17.02 8.92
N GLY A 318 5.70 16.60 8.11
CA GLY A 318 5.70 16.78 6.66
C GLY A 318 6.45 15.70 5.88
N PHE A 319 7.21 14.80 6.52
CA PHE A 319 7.93 13.74 5.80
C PHE A 319 8.35 12.59 6.73
N ASN A 320 8.57 11.40 6.17
CA ASN A 320 9.32 10.32 6.81
C ASN A 320 10.06 9.48 5.75
N LYS A 321 10.73 8.40 6.18
CA LYS A 321 11.47 7.51 5.27
C LYS A 321 10.61 6.76 4.25
N TRP A 322 9.30 6.65 4.48
CA TRP A 322 8.35 5.95 3.60
C TRP A 322 7.57 6.89 2.69
N SER A 323 7.64 8.19 2.92
CA SER A 323 6.98 9.20 2.10
C SER A 323 7.95 9.83 1.11
N LYS A 324 7.50 10.01 -0.13
CA LYS A 324 8.19 10.82 -1.12
C LYS A 324 7.20 11.81 -1.73
N TRP A 325 7.44 13.09 -1.51
CA TRP A 325 6.68 14.13 -2.17
C TRP A 325 7.22 14.45 -3.57
N LEU A 326 6.29 14.70 -4.49
CA LEU A 326 6.53 14.96 -5.90
C LEU A 326 6.35 16.45 -6.24
N THR A 327 5.45 17.14 -5.53
CA THR A 327 5.15 18.57 -5.59
C THR A 327 4.71 19.10 -4.24
#